data_AF-A0AAV5HT58-F1
#
_entry.id   AF-A0AAV5HT58-F1
#
_cell.length_a   1.000
_cell.length_b   1.000
_cell.length_c   1.000
_cell.angle_alpha   90.00
_cell.angle_beta   90.00
_cell.angle_gamma   90.00
#
_symmetry.space_group_name_H-M   'P 1'
#
loop_
_entity.id
_entity.type
_entity.pdbx_description
1 polymer ?
#
loop_
_entity_poly.entity_id
_entity_poly.type
_entity_poly.pdbx_seq_one_letter_code
_entity_poly.pdbx_strand_id
1 'polypeptide(L)'
;MKRSKTTLLTFAEKCKTILASNWQGQLNTIKADAKGSKEEIYSSKVKYILKRGKPYIWVPENELHNVNTIVDERGSFAVANPIPGLLPNILKSMKKLPARVALSGDVVPLKEQKVQSATECLKEVILSEERATCNSSYTVSGVLSSSNHITTSRSEGLKELLDEGEKYVVYKFDVSSCMFIDGNGGTYDVELEDISASKADVLAPYSAKLIDGINQSEARRRALILFCFVYLNTNARDAYMLSVDRKGFDVLGKVLSMEKKDDGNEYQWKQFRFTFKEEAEDIESFCHQLVQMEEEAVNKVSSSSGL
;
A
#
# COMPACT_ATOMS: atom_id res chain seq x y z
N MET A 1 -2.60 10.61 26.56
CA MET A 1 -3.07 10.91 25.19
C MET A 1 -4.39 10.21 24.96
N LYS A 2 -5.45 10.91 24.55
CA LYS A 2 -6.74 10.28 24.20
C LYS A 2 -6.54 9.46 22.92
N ARG A 3 -6.43 8.13 23.01
CA ARG A 3 -6.55 7.21 21.85
C ARG A 3 -7.90 7.50 21.19
N SER A 4 -7.89 7.94 19.93
CA SER A 4 -9.11 8.17 19.15
C SER A 4 -9.87 6.84 19.02
N LYS A 5 -11.16 6.83 19.38
CA LYS A 5 -12.08 5.68 19.25
C LYS A 5 -12.45 5.34 17.79
N THR A 6 -11.78 5.91 16.79
CA THR A 6 -12.07 5.66 15.38
C THR A 6 -11.47 4.34 14.93
N THR A 7 -12.30 3.44 14.42
CA THR A 7 -11.92 2.10 13.94
C THR A 7 -11.19 2.12 12.59
N LEU A 8 -11.25 3.24 11.87
CA LEU A 8 -10.63 3.44 10.56
C LEU A 8 -9.57 4.53 10.61
N LEU A 9 -8.61 4.45 9.68
CA LEU A 9 -7.68 5.54 9.39
C LEU A 9 -8.41 6.70 8.71
N THR A 10 -7.98 7.92 9.02
CA THR A 10 -8.41 9.14 8.31
C THR A 10 -7.92 9.13 6.86
N PHE A 11 -8.47 9.98 5.98
CA PHE A 11 -8.00 10.07 4.59
C PHE A 11 -6.53 10.51 4.51
N ALA A 12 -6.10 11.43 5.38
CA ALA A 12 -4.71 11.86 5.44
C ALA A 12 -3.75 10.72 5.86
N GLU A 13 -4.13 9.92 6.87
CA GLU A 13 -3.38 8.73 7.25
C GLU A 13 -3.35 7.71 6.10
N LYS A 14 -4.48 7.45 5.43
CA LYS A 14 -4.53 6.55 4.27
C LYS A 14 -3.60 7.02 3.14
N CYS A 15 -3.57 8.31 2.85
CA CYS A 15 -2.66 8.87 1.85
C CYS A 15 -1.20 8.65 2.22
N LYS A 16 -0.81 8.97 3.45
CA LYS A 16 0.56 8.73 3.94
C LYS A 16 0.93 7.26 3.91
N THR A 17 0.01 6.38 4.29
CA THR A 17 0.22 4.93 4.25
C THR A 17 0.44 4.43 2.83
N ILE A 18 -0.39 4.81 1.86
CA ILE A 18 -0.20 4.41 0.45
C ILE A 18 1.15 4.89 -0.10
N LEU A 19 1.51 6.14 0.18
CA LEU A 19 2.79 6.71 -0.23
C LEU A 19 4.00 6.03 0.46
N ALA A 20 3.83 5.51 1.68
CA ALA A 20 4.88 4.81 2.40
C ALA A 20 4.97 3.33 2.02
N SER A 21 3.87 2.72 1.58
CA SER A 21 3.79 1.30 1.20
C SER A 21 4.34 0.98 -0.17
N ASN A 22 4.52 1.98 -1.04
CA ASN A 22 4.99 1.77 -2.41
C ASN A 22 6.39 2.39 -2.61
N TRP A 23 7.06 2.02 -3.70
CA TRP A 23 8.34 2.58 -4.16
C TRP A 23 8.29 3.08 -5.60
N GLN A 24 7.16 2.87 -6.27
CA GLN A 24 6.93 3.29 -7.64
C GLN A 24 5.61 4.05 -7.75
N GLY A 25 5.57 5.03 -8.64
CA GLY A 25 4.38 5.82 -8.92
C GLY A 25 4.37 6.30 -10.37
N GLN A 26 3.24 6.83 -10.79
CA GLN A 26 3.07 7.42 -12.12
C GLN A 26 3.36 8.91 -12.03
N LEU A 27 4.40 9.37 -12.73
CA LEU A 27 4.70 10.79 -12.89
C LEU A 27 4.07 11.28 -14.19
N ASN A 28 3.36 12.39 -14.11
CA ASN A 28 2.78 13.07 -15.25
C ASN A 28 3.35 14.48 -15.34
N THR A 29 3.93 14.82 -16.49
CA THR A 29 4.49 16.14 -16.78
C THR A 29 3.90 16.68 -18.07
N ILE A 30 3.90 18.00 -18.25
CA ILE A 30 3.45 18.62 -19.49
C ILE A 30 4.55 18.50 -20.55
N LYS A 31 4.23 17.99 -21.74
CA LYS A 31 5.20 17.89 -22.84
C LYS A 31 5.66 19.27 -23.26
N ALA A 32 6.97 19.42 -23.42
CA ALA A 32 7.57 20.65 -23.92
C ALA A 32 8.12 20.47 -25.35
N ASP A 33 8.18 21.57 -26.09
CA ASP A 33 8.95 21.68 -27.33
C ASP A 33 9.72 23.01 -27.42
N ALA A 34 10.37 23.26 -28.56
CA ALA A 34 11.13 24.48 -28.80
C ALA A 34 10.30 25.78 -28.74
N LYS A 35 8.96 25.72 -28.72
CA LYS A 35 8.05 26.86 -28.62
C LYS A 35 7.38 26.98 -27.25
N GLY A 36 7.60 26.03 -26.33
CA GLY A 36 7.02 26.01 -24.99
C GLY A 36 6.20 24.75 -24.69
N SER A 37 5.28 24.84 -23.75
CA SER A 37 4.42 23.72 -23.32
C SER A 37 3.33 23.40 -24.37
N LYS A 38 3.11 22.11 -24.67
CA LYS A 38 2.16 21.63 -25.68
C LYS A 38 0.76 21.30 -25.16
N GLU A 39 0.48 21.51 -23.88
CA GLU A 39 -0.72 21.04 -23.16
C GLU A 39 -0.94 19.51 -23.16
N GLU A 40 -0.18 18.75 -23.97
CA GLU A 40 -0.14 17.28 -23.92
C GLU A 40 0.58 16.77 -22.66
N ILE A 41 0.10 15.66 -22.11
CA ILE A 41 0.71 15.03 -20.94
C ILE A 41 1.63 13.88 -21.36
N TYR A 42 2.81 13.84 -20.74
CA TYR A 42 3.71 12.69 -20.76
C TYR A 42 3.65 11.97 -19.43
N SER A 43 3.46 10.66 -19.47
CA SER A 43 3.23 9.81 -18.30
C SER A 43 4.17 8.62 -18.33
N SER A 44 5.00 8.46 -17.30
CA SER A 44 5.83 7.26 -17.11
C SER A 44 5.82 6.81 -15.65
N LYS A 45 6.32 5.60 -15.43
CA LYS A 45 6.49 5.04 -14.09
C LYS A 45 7.88 5.40 -13.58
N VAL A 46 7.94 5.97 -12.39
CA VAL A 46 9.17 6.40 -11.75
C VAL A 46 9.27 5.79 -10.36
N LYS A 47 10.50 5.67 -9.86
CA LYS A 47 10.75 5.23 -8.49
C LYS A 47 10.89 6.41 -7.56
N TYR A 48 10.54 6.22 -6.30
CA TYR A 48 10.57 7.28 -5.31
C TYR A 48 10.77 6.75 -3.90
N ILE A 49 11.20 7.65 -3.02
CA ILE A 49 11.09 7.47 -1.56
C ILE A 49 10.39 8.67 -0.94
N LEU A 50 9.90 8.49 0.28
CA LEU A 50 9.45 9.59 1.11
C LEU A 50 10.57 10.06 2.04
N LYS A 51 10.88 11.35 2.01
CA LYS A 51 11.76 12.00 2.98
C LYS A 51 11.02 13.17 3.61
N ARG A 52 10.87 13.13 4.94
CA ARG A 52 10.06 14.10 5.72
C ARG A 52 8.65 14.29 5.14
N GLY A 53 8.05 13.19 4.67
CA GLY A 53 6.70 13.19 4.11
C GLY A 53 6.55 13.76 2.70
N LYS A 54 7.64 14.14 2.02
CA LYS A 54 7.64 14.58 0.62
C LYS A 54 8.22 13.49 -0.31
N PRO A 55 7.65 13.29 -1.52
CA PRO A 55 8.23 12.38 -2.51
C PRO A 55 9.53 12.92 -3.10
N TYR A 56 10.55 12.09 -3.12
CA TYR A 56 11.80 12.28 -3.84
C TYR A 56 11.82 11.25 -4.96
N ILE A 57 11.96 11.68 -6.21
CA ILE A 57 11.70 10.89 -7.40
C ILE A 57 12.99 10.72 -8.19
N TRP A 58 13.29 9.49 -8.60
CA TRP A 58 14.41 9.14 -9.47
C TRP A 58 13.88 8.96 -10.89
N VAL A 59 14.39 9.78 -11.80
CA VAL A 59 14.03 9.78 -13.21
C VAL A 59 15.29 9.44 -14.02
N PRO A 60 15.29 8.37 -14.83
CA PRO A 60 16.40 8.06 -15.73
C PRO A 60 16.79 9.26 -16.60
N GLU A 61 18.09 9.48 -16.86
CA GLU A 61 18.56 10.65 -17.63
C GLU A 61 17.96 10.73 -19.05
N ASN A 62 17.63 9.59 -19.66
CA ASN A 62 17.05 9.49 -21.01
C ASN A 62 15.53 9.75 -21.07
N GLU A 63 14.86 9.94 -19.93
CA GLU A 63 13.42 10.16 -19.86
C GLU A 63 13.00 11.60 -20.22
N LEU A 64 11.86 11.73 -20.92
CA LEU A 64 11.35 13.03 -21.37
C LEU A 64 10.93 13.94 -20.21
N HIS A 65 10.65 13.37 -19.04
CA HIS A 65 10.39 14.15 -17.83
C HIS A 65 11.49 15.17 -17.52
N ASN A 66 12.75 14.86 -17.84
CA ASN A 66 13.86 15.78 -17.59
C ASN A 66 13.78 17.05 -18.42
N VAL A 67 13.38 16.94 -19.69
CA VAL A 67 13.20 18.11 -20.56
C VAL A 67 11.92 18.85 -20.23
N ASN A 68 10.84 18.12 -19.97
CA ASN A 68 9.53 18.69 -19.67
C ASN A 68 9.59 19.57 -18.42
N THR A 69 10.20 19.09 -17.34
CA THR A 69 10.27 19.80 -16.05
C THR A 69 11.16 21.05 -16.06
N ILE A 70 12.11 21.14 -17.00
CA ILE A 70 12.92 22.35 -17.21
C ILE A 70 12.08 23.49 -17.79
N VAL A 71 11.13 23.15 -18.67
CA VAL A 71 10.26 24.13 -19.34
C VAL A 71 9.04 24.45 -18.49
N ASP A 72 8.46 23.44 -17.85
CA ASP A 72 7.27 23.56 -17.02
C ASP A 72 7.38 22.59 -15.84
N GLU A 73 7.62 23.15 -14.65
CA GLU A 73 7.81 22.36 -13.43
C GLU A 73 6.52 21.67 -12.96
N ARG A 74 5.35 22.08 -13.46
CA ARG A 74 4.07 21.55 -13.01
C ARG A 74 3.90 20.10 -13.41
N GLY A 75 3.46 19.30 -12.45
CA GLY A 75 3.20 17.89 -12.65
C GLY A 75 2.14 17.32 -11.72
N SER A 76 1.82 16.06 -11.96
CA SER A 76 1.07 15.26 -10.99
C SER A 76 1.77 13.93 -10.75
N PHE A 77 1.61 13.42 -9.54
CA PHE A 77 2.19 12.16 -9.12
C PHE A 77 1.12 11.27 -8.50
N ALA A 78 0.91 10.10 -9.07
CA ALA A 78 -0.11 9.16 -8.62
C ALA A 78 0.53 7.87 -8.10
N VAL A 79 0.10 7.44 -6.91
CA VAL A 79 0.59 6.22 -6.25
C VAL A 79 -0.60 5.36 -5.86
N ALA A 80 -0.61 4.11 -6.31
CA ALA A 80 -1.59 3.12 -5.89
C ALA A 80 -1.11 2.32 -4.68
N ASN A 81 -2.04 1.86 -3.85
CA ASN A 81 -1.76 0.88 -2.82
C ASN A 81 -1.20 -0.40 -3.49
N PRO A 82 -0.11 -0.99 -2.98
CA PRO A 82 0.41 -2.22 -3.55
C PRO A 82 -0.57 -3.36 -3.31
N ILE A 83 -0.98 -4.03 -4.39
CA ILE A 83 -1.91 -5.16 -4.36
C ILE A 83 -1.20 -6.39 -4.93
N PRO A 84 -0.75 -7.34 -4.07
CA PRO A 84 0.03 -8.48 -4.49
C PRO A 84 -0.81 -9.67 -4.95
N GLY A 85 -0.15 -10.63 -5.62
CA GLY A 85 -0.70 -11.96 -5.90
C GLY A 85 -1.97 -11.95 -6.77
N LEU A 86 -2.99 -12.71 -6.34
CA LEU A 86 -4.25 -12.90 -7.07
C LEU A 86 -5.26 -11.75 -6.88
N LEU A 87 -5.02 -10.86 -5.91
CA LEU A 87 -5.93 -9.78 -5.57
C LEU A 87 -6.27 -8.84 -6.74
N PRO A 88 -5.36 -8.48 -7.67
CA PRO A 88 -5.72 -7.64 -8.83
C PRO A 88 -6.81 -8.27 -9.70
N ASN A 89 -6.77 -9.60 -9.89
CA ASN A 89 -7.78 -10.32 -10.67
C ASN A 89 -9.13 -10.33 -9.95
N ILE A 90 -9.11 -10.51 -8.62
CA ILE A 90 -10.32 -10.47 -7.79
C ILE A 90 -10.93 -9.06 -7.84
N LEU A 91 -10.14 -8.01 -7.61
CA LEU A 91 -10.62 -6.63 -7.69
C LEU A 91 -11.19 -6.29 -9.07
N LYS A 92 -10.51 -6.72 -10.14
CA LYS A 92 -11.01 -6.56 -11.52
C LYS A 92 -12.36 -7.23 -11.73
N SER A 93 -12.56 -8.44 -11.20
CA SER A 93 -13.87 -9.13 -11.26
C SER A 93 -14.98 -8.38 -10.53
N MET A 94 -14.63 -7.62 -9.48
CA MET A 94 -15.54 -6.76 -8.73
C MET A 94 -15.68 -5.36 -9.35
N LYS A 95 -15.05 -5.09 -10.48
CA LYS A 95 -14.93 -3.75 -11.09
C LYS A 95 -14.36 -2.69 -10.12
N LYS A 96 -13.51 -3.13 -9.19
CA LYS A 96 -12.80 -2.26 -8.24
C LYS A 96 -11.36 -2.04 -8.69
N LEU A 97 -10.82 -0.89 -8.30
CA LEU A 97 -9.41 -0.55 -8.49
C LEU A 97 -8.70 -0.49 -7.14
N PRO A 98 -7.37 -0.60 -7.09
CA PRO A 98 -6.62 -0.27 -5.89
C PRO A 98 -6.88 1.18 -5.48
N ALA A 99 -7.05 1.42 -4.17
CA ALA A 99 -7.05 2.76 -3.63
C ALA A 99 -5.74 3.46 -3.98
N ARG A 100 -5.78 4.76 -4.25
CA ARG A 100 -4.64 5.52 -4.75
C ARG A 100 -4.65 6.96 -4.25
N VAL A 101 -3.48 7.56 -4.25
CA VAL A 101 -3.26 8.97 -3.95
C VAL A 101 -2.88 9.66 -5.23
N ALA A 102 -3.52 10.78 -5.53
CA ALA A 102 -3.13 11.69 -6.60
C ALA A 102 -2.62 12.99 -5.97
N LEU A 103 -1.40 13.37 -6.29
CA LEU A 103 -0.76 14.60 -5.87
C LEU A 103 -0.62 15.51 -7.08
N SER A 104 -0.89 16.80 -6.91
CA SER A 104 -0.51 17.82 -7.88
C SER A 104 0.50 18.77 -7.23
N GLY A 105 1.36 19.38 -8.03
CA GLY A 105 2.44 20.21 -7.53
C GLY A 105 3.56 20.38 -8.54
N ASP A 106 4.73 20.75 -8.04
CA ASP A 106 5.89 21.07 -8.85
C ASP A 106 6.99 20.01 -8.71
N VAL A 107 7.64 19.67 -9.81
CA VAL A 107 8.69 18.66 -9.90
C VAL A 107 10.03 19.38 -9.96
N VAL A 108 10.62 19.62 -8.80
CA VAL A 108 11.80 20.51 -8.67
C VAL A 108 13.09 19.70 -8.66
N PRO A 109 14.05 19.94 -9.57
CA PRO A 109 15.32 19.22 -9.60
C PRO A 109 16.17 19.52 -8.35
N LEU A 110 16.84 18.49 -7.84
CA LEU A 110 17.73 18.63 -6.70
C LEU A 110 19.15 19.00 -7.14
N LYS A 111 19.79 19.88 -6.36
CA LYS A 111 21.22 20.17 -6.46
C LYS A 111 22.05 19.02 -5.88
N GLU A 112 23.28 18.84 -6.36
CA GLU A 112 24.17 17.72 -6.00
C GLU A 112 24.23 17.40 -4.50
N GLN A 113 24.41 18.40 -3.63
CA GLN A 113 24.46 18.19 -2.18
C GLN A 113 23.15 17.58 -1.62
N LYS A 114 22.00 17.99 -2.16
CA LYS A 114 20.69 17.44 -1.77
C LYS A 114 20.45 16.06 -2.36
N VAL A 115 21.03 15.76 -3.52
CA VAL A 115 21.01 14.43 -4.15
C VAL A 115 21.74 13.44 -3.24
N GLN A 116 22.96 13.76 -2.79
CA GLN A 116 23.72 12.90 -1.86
C GLN A 116 22.91 12.58 -0.59
N SER A 117 22.31 13.60 0.03
CA SER A 117 21.46 13.41 1.21
C SER A 117 20.18 12.61 0.92
N ALA A 118 19.65 12.64 -0.31
CA ALA A 118 18.51 11.79 -0.70
C ALA A 118 18.94 10.34 -0.90
N THR A 119 20.10 10.11 -1.50
CA THR A 119 20.70 8.77 -1.68
C THR A 119 21.12 8.13 -0.36
N GLU A 120 21.64 8.90 0.61
CA GLU A 120 21.89 8.41 1.97
C GLU A 120 20.59 7.97 2.65
N CYS A 121 19.54 8.81 2.56
CA CYS A 121 18.22 8.46 3.09
C CYS A 121 17.64 7.20 2.44
N LEU A 122 17.87 7.00 1.14
CA LEU A 122 17.48 5.78 0.41
C LEU A 122 18.18 4.55 0.99
N LYS A 123 19.50 4.62 1.23
CA LYS A 123 20.28 3.53 1.85
C LYS A 123 19.79 3.22 3.26
N GLU A 124 19.52 4.25 4.07
CA GLU A 124 18.99 4.07 5.43
C GLU A 124 17.63 3.38 5.43
N VAL A 125 16.73 3.77 4.52
CA VAL A 125 15.41 3.15 4.34
C VAL A 125 15.55 1.66 4.04
N ILE A 126 16.34 1.31 3.02
CA ILE A 126 16.57 -0.10 2.63
C ILE A 126 17.12 -0.90 3.81
N LEU A 127 18.18 -0.41 4.46
CA LEU A 127 18.83 -1.08 5.58
C LEU A 127 17.90 -1.24 6.80
N SER A 128 17.04 -0.26 7.06
CA SER A 128 16.08 -0.32 8.17
C SER A 128 15.00 -1.39 7.91
N GLU A 129 14.50 -1.49 6.68
CA GLU A 129 13.50 -2.48 6.28
C GLU A 129 14.07 -3.91 6.32
N GLU A 130 15.29 -4.09 5.84
CA GLU A 130 16.02 -5.37 5.88
C GLU A 130 16.33 -5.80 7.32
N ARG A 131 16.86 -4.89 8.14
CA ARG A 131 17.19 -5.20 9.55
C ARG A 131 15.95 -5.62 10.34
N ALA A 132 14.84 -4.91 10.17
CA ALA A 132 13.58 -5.27 10.82
C ALA A 132 13.07 -6.63 10.36
N THR A 133 13.25 -6.98 9.08
CA THR A 133 12.91 -8.32 8.57
C THR A 133 13.81 -9.40 9.18
N CYS A 134 15.13 -9.17 9.24
CA CYS A 134 16.09 -10.13 9.80
C CYS A 134 15.93 -10.34 11.31
N ASN A 135 15.53 -9.31 12.05
CA ASN A 135 15.33 -9.38 13.50
C ASN A 135 13.93 -9.86 13.90
N SER A 136 13.08 -10.20 12.93
CA SER A 136 11.71 -10.64 13.19
C SER A 136 11.66 -12.03 13.82
N SER A 137 10.62 -12.27 14.61
CA SER A 137 10.33 -13.57 15.21
C SER A 137 10.11 -14.64 14.14
N TYR A 138 10.24 -15.91 14.52
CA TYR A 138 10.00 -17.03 13.60
C TYR A 138 8.64 -16.95 12.92
N THR A 139 7.59 -16.55 13.65
CA THR A 139 6.23 -16.42 13.13
C THR A 139 6.13 -15.33 12.07
N VAL A 140 6.66 -14.15 12.34
CA VAL A 140 6.67 -13.03 11.39
C VAL A 140 7.55 -13.34 10.18
N SER A 141 8.76 -13.84 10.41
CA SER A 141 9.67 -14.26 9.35
C SER A 141 8.99 -15.29 8.44
N GLY A 142 8.26 -16.26 9.00
CA GLY A 142 7.53 -17.26 8.22
C GLY A 142 6.38 -16.68 7.38
N VAL A 143 5.76 -15.58 7.79
CA VAL A 143 4.79 -14.84 6.95
C VAL A 143 5.53 -14.11 5.84
N LEU A 144 6.53 -13.30 6.20
CA LEU A 144 7.24 -12.45 5.25
C LEU A 144 8.01 -13.26 4.19
N SER A 145 8.60 -14.39 4.56
CA SER A 145 9.33 -15.27 3.63
C SER A 145 8.41 -16.06 2.70
N SER A 146 7.12 -16.18 3.02
CA SER A 146 6.13 -16.83 2.15
C SER A 146 5.69 -15.92 0.99
N SER A 147 6.01 -14.62 1.05
CA SER A 147 5.65 -13.67 -0.01
C SER A 147 6.58 -13.78 -1.23
N ASN A 148 6.07 -13.38 -2.40
CA ASN A 148 6.89 -13.23 -3.58
C ASN A 148 7.80 -12.00 -3.43
N HIS A 149 9.05 -12.26 -3.05
CA HIS A 149 10.02 -11.22 -2.71
C HIS A 149 10.26 -10.21 -3.85
N ILE A 150 10.15 -10.63 -5.11
CA ILE A 150 10.41 -9.79 -6.29
C ILE A 150 9.32 -8.73 -6.45
N THR A 151 8.07 -9.10 -6.21
CA THR A 151 6.92 -8.22 -6.50
C THR A 151 6.38 -7.49 -5.27
N THR A 152 6.82 -7.88 -4.07
CA THR A 152 6.28 -7.35 -2.80
C THR A 152 7.31 -6.60 -1.96
N SER A 153 8.61 -6.84 -2.17
CA SER A 153 9.65 -6.23 -1.36
C SER A 153 10.02 -4.84 -1.87
N ARG A 154 9.62 -3.82 -1.10
CA ARG A 154 9.92 -2.41 -1.37
C ARG A 154 11.42 -2.14 -1.42
N SER A 155 12.16 -2.67 -0.44
CA SER A 155 13.62 -2.56 -0.36
C SER A 155 14.32 -3.13 -1.58
N GLU A 156 13.89 -4.28 -2.10
CA GLU A 156 14.49 -4.91 -3.29
C GLU A 156 14.26 -4.04 -4.54
N GLY A 157 13.03 -3.55 -4.74
CA GLY A 157 12.73 -2.68 -5.88
C GLY A 157 13.47 -1.33 -5.84
N LEU A 158 13.90 -0.90 -4.65
CA LEU A 158 14.69 0.31 -4.42
C LEU A 158 16.20 0.09 -4.60
N LYS A 159 16.73 -1.14 -4.48
CA LYS A 159 18.17 -1.42 -4.65
C LYS A 159 18.67 -1.07 -6.04
N GLU A 160 17.85 -1.28 -7.06
CA GLU A 160 18.16 -0.92 -8.45
C GLU A 160 18.52 0.57 -8.61
N LEU A 161 18.06 1.47 -7.72
CA LEU A 161 18.43 2.89 -7.75
C LEU A 161 19.86 3.17 -7.24
N LEU A 162 20.48 2.19 -6.59
CA LEU A 162 21.85 2.27 -6.08
C LEU A 162 22.86 1.61 -7.03
N ASP A 163 22.39 0.91 -8.06
CA ASP A 163 23.24 0.27 -9.04
C ASP A 163 23.85 1.31 -9.99
N GLU A 164 25.12 1.12 -10.37
CA GLU A 164 25.85 2.05 -11.24
C GLU A 164 25.45 1.96 -12.73
N GLY A 165 24.52 1.06 -13.07
CA GLY A 165 24.15 0.75 -14.46
C GLY A 165 23.32 1.84 -15.15
N GLU A 166 22.49 2.58 -14.41
CA GLU A 166 21.62 3.64 -14.93
C GLU A 166 21.86 4.94 -14.16
N LYS A 167 21.89 6.06 -14.88
CA LYS A 167 22.03 7.39 -14.27
C LYS A 167 20.67 8.02 -14.09
N TYR A 168 20.48 8.64 -12.93
CA TYR A 168 19.21 9.25 -12.54
C TYR A 168 19.38 10.73 -12.21
N VAL A 169 18.41 11.52 -12.65
CA VAL A 169 18.17 12.87 -12.13
C VAL A 169 17.16 12.75 -10.98
N VAL A 170 17.49 13.34 -9.84
CA VAL A 170 16.63 13.26 -8.64
C VAL A 170 15.84 14.56 -8.48
N TYR A 171 14.52 14.41 -8.37
CA TYR A 171 13.58 15.51 -8.16
C TYR A 171 12.97 15.43 -6.76
N LYS A 172 12.53 16.58 -6.26
CA LYS A 172 11.63 16.69 -5.12
C LYS A 172 10.27 17.13 -5.64
N PHE A 173 9.23 16.39 -5.27
CA PHE A 173 7.86 16.76 -5.60
C PHE A 173 7.32 17.70 -4.51
N ASP A 174 7.12 18.96 -4.85
CA ASP A 174 6.50 19.96 -3.98
C ASP A 174 4.97 19.95 -4.18
N VAL A 175 4.31 19.21 -3.28
CA VAL A 175 2.86 18.99 -3.29
C VAL A 175 2.11 20.30 -3.03
N SER A 176 1.18 20.64 -3.91
CA SER A 176 0.23 21.75 -3.80
C SER A 176 -1.20 21.28 -3.53
N SER A 177 -1.56 20.05 -3.92
CA SER A 177 -2.84 19.42 -3.54
C SER A 177 -2.71 17.91 -3.43
N CYS A 178 -3.61 17.30 -2.65
CA CYS A 178 -3.66 15.87 -2.42
C CYS A 178 -5.10 15.37 -2.49
N MET A 179 -5.32 14.32 -3.28
CA MET A 179 -6.61 13.65 -3.40
C MET A 179 -6.45 12.17 -3.08
N PHE A 180 -7.30 11.66 -2.20
CA PHE A 180 -7.49 10.23 -1.97
C PHE A 180 -8.55 9.69 -2.92
N ILE A 181 -8.27 8.57 -3.56
CA ILE A 181 -9.22 7.88 -4.43
C ILE A 181 -9.42 6.46 -3.88
N ASP A 182 -10.64 6.14 -3.49
CA ASP A 182 -10.98 4.82 -2.95
C ASP A 182 -11.12 3.74 -4.05
N GLY A 183 -11.26 2.48 -3.63
CA GLY A 183 -11.34 1.37 -4.57
C GLY A 183 -12.65 1.26 -5.37
N ASN A 184 -13.67 2.04 -4.99
CA ASN A 184 -14.93 2.15 -5.72
C ASN A 184 -14.93 3.36 -6.68
N GLY A 185 -13.87 4.16 -6.70
CA GLY A 185 -13.75 5.36 -7.53
C GLY A 185 -14.22 6.65 -6.86
N GLY A 186 -14.57 6.61 -5.56
CA GLY A 186 -14.83 7.82 -4.79
C GLY A 186 -13.55 8.65 -4.62
N THR A 187 -13.68 9.96 -4.84
CA THR A 187 -12.58 10.93 -4.76
C THR A 187 -12.80 11.85 -3.56
N TYR A 188 -11.75 12.09 -2.78
CA TYR A 188 -11.80 12.88 -1.56
C TYR A 188 -10.59 13.80 -1.52
N ASP A 189 -10.82 15.11 -1.56
CA ASP A 189 -9.77 16.10 -1.35
C ASP A 189 -9.29 16.03 0.10
N VAL A 190 -7.98 16.16 0.29
CA VAL A 190 -7.34 16.08 1.61
C VAL A 190 -6.47 17.31 1.82
N GLU A 191 -6.76 18.04 2.90
CA GLU A 191 -6.00 19.23 3.28
C GLU A 191 -4.52 18.91 3.54
N LEU A 192 -3.63 19.78 3.07
CA LEU A 192 -2.19 19.55 3.19
C LEU A 192 -1.71 19.66 4.63
N GLU A 193 -2.40 20.45 5.47
CA GLU A 193 -2.19 20.55 6.91
C GLU A 193 -2.43 19.20 7.57
N ASP A 194 -3.51 18.50 7.20
CA ASP A 194 -3.85 17.18 7.72
C ASP A 194 -2.84 16.12 7.27
N ILE A 195 -2.40 16.18 6.01
CA ILE A 195 -1.32 15.32 5.49
C ILE A 195 -0.03 15.55 6.28
N SER A 196 0.30 16.81 6.57
CA SER A 196 1.53 17.18 7.29
C SER A 196 1.50 16.79 8.77
N ALA A 197 0.33 16.88 9.40
CA ALA A 197 0.11 16.45 10.79
C ALA A 197 0.02 14.92 10.95
N SER A 198 -0.35 14.21 9.88
CA SER A 198 -0.55 12.76 9.88
C SER A 198 0.77 11.99 9.71
N LYS A 199 0.78 10.76 10.26
CA LYS A 199 1.86 9.80 10.08
C LYS A 199 1.38 8.63 9.24
N ALA A 200 2.29 8.05 8.45
CA ALA A 200 2.04 6.78 7.78
C ALA A 200 1.82 5.67 8.82
N ASP A 201 1.06 4.67 8.43
CA ASP A 201 0.90 3.46 9.24
C ASP A 201 2.25 2.75 9.44
N VAL A 202 2.46 2.20 10.64
CA VAL A 202 3.70 1.51 11.02
C VAL A 202 3.93 0.25 10.18
N LEU A 203 2.87 -0.36 9.65
CA LEU A 203 2.93 -1.54 8.81
C LEU A 203 3.15 -1.20 7.33
N ALA A 204 3.11 0.08 6.96
CA ALA A 204 3.13 0.51 5.58
C ALA A 204 4.29 -0.11 4.77
N PRO A 205 5.56 -0.14 5.23
CA PRO A 205 6.67 -0.71 4.46
C PRO A 205 6.53 -2.21 4.18
N TYR A 206 5.79 -2.94 5.01
CA TYR A 206 5.66 -4.39 4.95
C TYR A 206 4.29 -4.87 4.44
N SER A 207 3.36 -3.95 4.17
CA SER A 207 1.97 -4.26 3.88
C SER A 207 1.81 -5.25 2.73
N ALA A 208 2.53 -5.04 1.62
CA ALA A 208 2.51 -5.94 0.46
C ALA A 208 3.01 -7.35 0.82
N LYS A 209 4.12 -7.45 1.57
CA LYS A 209 4.69 -8.74 2.00
C LYS A 209 3.77 -9.47 2.98
N LEU A 210 3.18 -8.76 3.93
CA LEU A 210 2.23 -9.31 4.90
C LEU A 210 1.00 -9.86 4.19
N ILE A 211 0.39 -9.07 3.32
CA ILE A 211 -0.82 -9.44 2.58
C ILE A 211 -0.54 -10.67 1.71
N ASP A 212 0.55 -10.65 0.92
CA ASP A 212 0.89 -11.78 0.06
C ASP A 212 1.24 -13.03 0.86
N GLY A 213 2.13 -12.91 1.86
CA GLY A 213 2.57 -14.04 2.69
C GLY A 213 1.45 -14.72 3.48
N ILE A 214 0.41 -13.97 3.88
CA ILE A 214 -0.81 -14.52 4.46
C ILE A 214 -1.63 -15.25 3.39
N ASN A 215 -1.83 -14.62 2.23
CA ASN A 215 -2.66 -15.16 1.15
C ASN A 215 -2.07 -16.39 0.46
N GLN A 216 -0.74 -16.53 0.41
CA GLN A 216 -0.07 -17.72 -0.13
C GLN A 216 -0.23 -18.95 0.77
N SER A 217 -0.48 -18.76 2.06
CA SER A 217 -0.66 -19.87 3.00
C SER A 217 -2.11 -20.34 3.03
N GLU A 218 -2.36 -21.58 2.61
CA GLU A 218 -3.71 -22.16 2.68
C GLU A 218 -4.26 -22.22 4.10
N ALA A 219 -3.41 -22.54 5.09
CA ALA A 219 -3.84 -22.59 6.49
C ALA A 219 -4.33 -21.21 6.95
N ARG A 220 -3.60 -20.15 6.63
CA ARG A 220 -3.98 -18.77 6.98
C ARG A 220 -5.23 -18.32 6.21
N ARG A 221 -5.38 -18.67 4.93
CA ARG A 221 -6.64 -18.42 4.19
C ARG A 221 -7.84 -19.13 4.82
N ARG A 222 -7.67 -20.37 5.30
CA ARG A 222 -8.71 -21.07 6.07
C ARG A 222 -9.03 -20.36 7.38
N ALA A 223 -8.04 -19.81 8.08
CA ALA A 223 -8.27 -18.97 9.26
C ALA A 223 -9.09 -17.70 8.92
N LEU A 224 -8.83 -17.05 7.77
CA LEU A 224 -9.65 -15.92 7.32
C LEU A 224 -11.12 -16.29 7.03
N ILE A 225 -11.37 -17.49 6.47
CA ILE A 225 -12.73 -18.02 6.30
C ILE A 225 -13.38 -18.22 7.68
N LEU A 226 -12.64 -18.81 8.63
CA LEU A 226 -13.11 -19.00 10.00
C LEU A 226 -13.43 -17.66 10.66
N PHE A 227 -12.65 -16.60 10.41
CA PHE A 227 -12.94 -15.26 10.91
C PHE A 227 -14.25 -14.70 10.38
N CYS A 228 -14.52 -14.88 9.08
CA CYS A 228 -15.80 -14.47 8.48
C CYS A 228 -16.97 -15.17 9.19
N PHE A 229 -16.83 -16.45 9.51
CA PHE A 229 -17.86 -17.20 10.21
C PHE A 229 -18.01 -16.75 11.68
N VAL A 230 -16.92 -16.76 12.45
CA VAL A 230 -16.97 -16.56 13.91
C VAL A 230 -17.29 -15.11 14.30
N TYR A 231 -16.70 -14.13 13.63
CA TYR A 231 -16.85 -12.73 14.03
C TYR A 231 -17.97 -12.00 13.30
N LEU A 232 -18.32 -12.44 12.09
CA LEU A 232 -19.30 -11.76 11.23
C LEU A 232 -20.50 -12.63 10.85
N ASN A 233 -20.61 -13.84 11.39
CA ASN A 233 -21.66 -14.82 11.08
C ASN A 233 -21.87 -15.02 9.56
N THR A 234 -20.76 -15.01 8.81
CA THR A 234 -20.76 -15.02 7.35
C THR A 234 -20.08 -16.28 6.83
N ASN A 235 -20.81 -17.09 6.06
CA ASN A 235 -20.27 -18.30 5.45
C ASN A 235 -19.56 -17.98 4.12
N ALA A 236 -18.24 -17.79 4.20
CA ALA A 236 -17.38 -17.59 3.04
C ALA A 236 -16.82 -18.93 2.53
N ARG A 237 -16.83 -19.14 1.21
CA ARG A 237 -16.18 -20.30 0.57
C ARG A 237 -14.68 -20.12 0.40
N ASP A 238 -14.23 -18.88 0.30
CA ASP A 238 -12.82 -18.51 0.16
C ASP A 238 -12.62 -17.12 0.76
N ALA A 239 -11.39 -16.81 1.18
CA ALA A 239 -11.05 -15.54 1.79
C ALA A 239 -9.61 -15.12 1.49
N TYR A 240 -9.43 -13.84 1.18
CA TYR A 240 -8.12 -13.22 0.97
C TYR A 240 -8.01 -11.95 1.80
N MET A 241 -6.86 -11.75 2.46
CA MET A 241 -6.52 -10.47 3.05
C MET A 241 -6.31 -9.44 1.94
N LEU A 242 -6.94 -8.28 2.05
CA LEU A 242 -6.91 -7.21 1.05
C LEU A 242 -6.03 -6.03 1.48
N SER A 243 -6.08 -5.66 2.76
CA SER A 243 -5.37 -4.53 3.32
C SER A 243 -5.03 -4.79 4.79
N VAL A 244 -4.00 -4.12 5.29
CA VAL A 244 -3.59 -4.15 6.70
C VAL A 244 -3.26 -2.73 7.16
N ASP A 245 -3.54 -2.44 8.42
CA ASP A 245 -3.10 -1.23 9.11
C ASP A 245 -3.02 -1.51 10.63
N ARG A 246 -2.52 -0.55 11.41
CA ARG A 246 -2.37 -0.72 12.86
C ARG A 246 -3.67 -1.02 13.59
N LYS A 247 -4.83 -0.71 13.02
CA LYS A 247 -6.14 -0.93 13.66
C LYS A 247 -6.78 -2.26 13.28
N GLY A 248 -6.23 -2.99 12.32
CA GLY A 248 -6.78 -4.25 11.84
C GLY A 248 -6.48 -4.53 10.37
N PHE A 249 -7.43 -5.19 9.70
CA PHE A 249 -7.24 -5.64 8.32
C PHE A 249 -8.57 -5.79 7.59
N ASP A 250 -8.54 -5.69 6.27
CA ASP A 250 -9.67 -6.00 5.41
C ASP A 250 -9.52 -7.39 4.78
N VAL A 251 -10.63 -8.11 4.65
CA VAL A 251 -10.71 -9.42 3.99
C VAL A 251 -11.74 -9.36 2.87
N LEU A 252 -11.39 -9.92 1.71
CA LEU A 252 -12.34 -10.28 0.66
C LEU A 252 -12.83 -11.70 0.90
N GLY A 253 -14.09 -11.84 1.31
CA GLY A 253 -14.75 -13.14 1.47
C GLY A 253 -15.66 -13.45 0.28
N LYS A 254 -15.57 -14.67 -0.25
CA LYS A 254 -16.43 -15.18 -1.33
C LYS A 254 -17.70 -15.77 -0.74
N VAL A 255 -18.80 -15.04 -0.81
CA VAL A 255 -20.07 -15.39 -0.15
C VAL A 255 -21.16 -15.66 -1.18
N LEU A 256 -22.20 -16.39 -0.77
CA LEU A 256 -23.36 -16.62 -1.62
C LEU A 256 -24.08 -15.29 -1.89
N SER A 257 -24.41 -15.03 -3.15
CA SER A 257 -25.23 -13.88 -3.52
C SER A 257 -26.66 -14.07 -3.01
N MET A 258 -27.18 -13.09 -2.29
CA MET A 258 -28.60 -13.07 -1.91
C MET A 258 -29.49 -12.37 -2.96
N GLU A 259 -28.89 -11.80 -3.99
CA GLU A 259 -29.62 -11.14 -5.07
C GLU A 259 -30.13 -12.19 -6.06
N LYS A 260 -31.42 -12.51 -5.96
CA LYS A 260 -32.14 -13.37 -6.88
C LYS A 260 -32.19 -12.73 -8.26
N LYS A 261 -31.68 -13.40 -9.30
CA LYS A 261 -32.31 -13.57 -10.62
C LYS A 261 -31.67 -14.79 -11.31
N ASP A 262 -32.52 -15.77 -11.60
CA ASP A 262 -32.36 -16.93 -12.48
C ASP A 262 -31.00 -17.65 -12.58
N ASP A 263 -31.06 -18.93 -12.20
CA ASP A 263 -30.15 -20.05 -12.52
C ASP A 263 -28.73 -19.99 -11.94
N GLY A 264 -28.62 -20.36 -10.66
CA GLY A 264 -27.37 -20.75 -10.01
C GLY A 264 -27.08 -20.05 -8.68
N ASN A 265 -26.45 -20.79 -7.76
CA ASN A 265 -25.84 -20.23 -6.55
C ASN A 265 -24.62 -19.37 -6.94
N GLU A 266 -24.85 -18.14 -7.40
CA GLU A 266 -23.75 -17.24 -7.75
C GLU A 266 -23.03 -16.75 -6.50
N TYR A 267 -21.70 -16.90 -6.50
CA TYR A 267 -20.83 -16.41 -5.44
C TYR A 267 -20.29 -15.03 -5.78
N GLN A 268 -20.39 -14.09 -4.84
CA GLN A 268 -19.83 -12.75 -4.98
C GLN A 268 -18.75 -12.49 -3.93
N TRP A 269 -17.76 -11.68 -4.30
CA TRP A 269 -16.75 -11.20 -3.37
C TRP A 269 -17.29 -10.00 -2.59
N LYS A 270 -17.17 -10.05 -1.26
CA LYS A 270 -17.51 -8.94 -0.36
C LYS A 270 -16.32 -8.60 0.52
N GLN A 271 -16.15 -7.31 0.79
CA GLN A 271 -15.10 -6.79 1.66
C GLN A 271 -15.62 -6.70 3.10
N PHE A 272 -14.83 -7.18 4.05
CA PHE A 272 -15.12 -7.19 5.47
C PHE A 272 -13.96 -6.56 6.23
N ARG A 273 -14.26 -5.69 7.20
CA ARG A 273 -13.27 -5.07 8.08
C ARG A 273 -13.21 -5.83 9.39
N PHE A 274 -12.01 -6.27 9.77
CA PHE A 274 -11.71 -6.82 11.09
C PHE A 274 -10.88 -5.79 11.86
N THR A 275 -11.26 -5.54 13.10
CA THR A 275 -10.60 -4.56 13.96
C THR A 275 -9.96 -5.25 15.14
N PHE A 276 -8.75 -4.83 15.49
CA PHE A 276 -8.09 -5.28 16.70
C PHE A 276 -8.67 -4.62 17.95
N LYS A 277 -8.46 -5.26 19.10
CA LYS A 277 -8.79 -4.69 20.41
C LYS A 277 -7.88 -3.51 20.73
N GLU A 278 -6.62 -3.58 20.29
CA GLU A 278 -5.62 -2.53 20.45
C GLU A 278 -4.88 -2.26 19.14
N GLU A 279 -4.36 -1.04 18.98
CA GLU A 279 -3.53 -0.73 17.81
C GLU A 279 -2.23 -1.55 17.85
N ALA A 280 -1.90 -2.22 16.74
CA ALA A 280 -0.61 -2.84 16.54
C ALA A 280 0.48 -1.77 16.42
N GLU A 281 1.49 -1.84 17.27
CA GLU A 281 2.58 -0.87 17.33
C GLU A 281 3.67 -1.15 16.29
N ASP A 282 3.71 -2.40 15.80
CA ASP A 282 4.69 -2.93 14.85
C ASP A 282 4.17 -4.22 14.18
N ILE A 283 5.01 -4.83 13.36
CA ILE A 283 4.68 -6.07 12.65
C ILE A 283 4.52 -7.29 13.59
N GLU A 284 5.26 -7.32 14.70
CA GLU A 284 5.19 -8.40 15.68
C GLU A 284 3.85 -8.39 16.40
N SER A 285 3.46 -7.23 16.92
CA SER A 285 2.17 -7.04 17.57
C SER A 285 1.00 -7.27 16.60
N PHE A 286 1.13 -6.92 15.31
CA PHE A 286 0.13 -7.27 14.30
C PHE A 286 -0.02 -8.79 14.17
N CYS A 287 1.07 -9.51 13.94
CA CYS A 287 1.03 -10.97 13.78
C CYS A 287 0.60 -11.68 15.06
N HIS A 288 1.01 -11.20 16.23
CA HIS A 288 0.57 -11.73 17.52
C HIS A 288 -0.93 -11.60 17.71
N GLN A 289 -1.50 -10.42 17.43
CA GLN A 289 -2.95 -10.21 17.52
C GLN A 289 -3.72 -11.07 16.50
N LEU A 290 -3.17 -11.28 15.30
CA LEU A 290 -3.76 -12.19 14.30
C LEU A 290 -3.82 -13.64 14.81
N VAL A 291 -2.75 -14.12 15.45
CA VAL A 291 -2.70 -15.47 16.06
C VAL A 291 -3.69 -15.60 17.22
N GLN A 292 -3.78 -14.58 18.09
CA GLN A 292 -4.78 -14.57 19.16
C GLN A 292 -6.20 -14.66 18.60
N MET A 293 -6.50 -13.93 17.51
CA MET A 293 -7.79 -14.02 16.84
C MET A 293 -8.07 -15.42 16.28
N GLU A 294 -7.05 -16.12 15.79
CA GLU A 294 -7.12 -17.50 15.30
C GLU A 294 -7.44 -18.47 16.45
N GLU A 295 -6.70 -18.40 17.55
CA GLU A 295 -6.95 -19.21 18.74
C GLU A 295 -8.36 -18.99 19.31
N GLU A 296 -8.79 -17.72 19.43
CA GLU A 296 -10.14 -17.37 19.86
C GLU A 296 -11.21 -17.96 18.93
N ALA A 297 -10.98 -17.96 17.61
CA ALA A 297 -11.91 -18.48 16.64
C ALA A 297 -12.03 -20.01 16.70
N VAL A 298 -10.89 -20.72 16.82
CA VAL A 298 -10.86 -22.18 16.97
C VAL A 298 -11.54 -22.62 18.27
N ASN A 299 -11.30 -21.91 19.38
CA ASN A 299 -11.92 -22.19 20.67
C ASN A 299 -13.45 -22.00 20.64
N LYS A 300 -13.95 -21.00 19.92
CA LYS A 300 -15.40 -20.79 19.75
C LYS A 300 -16.06 -21.87 18.91
N VAL A 301 -15.40 -22.37 17.87
CA VAL A 301 -15.96 -23.43 17.03
C VAL A 301 -15.92 -24.78 17.73
N SER A 302 -14.83 -25.13 18.42
CA SER A 302 -14.74 -26.37 19.22
C SER A 302 -15.81 -26.43 20.32
N SER A 303 -15.94 -25.37 21.11
CA SER A 303 -16.97 -25.29 22.16
C SER A 303 -18.40 -25.35 21.61
N SER A 304 -18.64 -24.87 20.39
CA SER A 304 -19.96 -24.92 19.75
C SER A 304 -20.26 -26.25 19.05
N SER A 305 -19.24 -27.07 18.76
CA SER A 305 -19.40 -28.33 18.02
C SER A 305 -19.51 -29.55 18.93
N GLY A 306 -19.39 -29.40 20.26
CA GLY A 306 -19.55 -30.49 21.21
C GLY A 306 -18.49 -31.59 21.09
N LEU A 307 -17.36 -31.28 20.43
CA LEU A 307 -16.16 -32.12 20.31
C LEU A 307 -15.09 -31.64 21.29
#